data_AF-A0A133ZE77-F1
#
_entry.id   AF-A0A133ZE77-F1
#
_cell.length_a   1.000
_cell.length_b   1.000
_cell.length_c   1.000
_cell.angle_alpha   90.00
_cell.angle_beta   90.00
_cell.angle_gamma   90.00
#
_symmetry.space_group_name_H-M   'P 1'
#
loop_
_entity.id
_entity.type
_entity.pdbx_description
1 polymer ?
#
loop_
_entity_poly.entity_id
_entity_poly.type
_entity_poly.pdbx_seq_one_letter_code
_entity_poly.pdbx_strand_id
1 'polypeptide(L)'
;MQDYDEFVDKFKHKKTTDDCYTPPAIYEAVLTWCEKEYGIDRASVIRPFKPGGGYQREDYTGRVVVDNPPFSILAQIVDWYNERGIKYFLFAPSLTALNYAQRKGMCFVFVDARITYENGAQVRTAFLTNMDDCITRSACDLSRELDKVNKQVKEEKTYGRTQNRANKVVKYNYPSELMTSARLGNLAAKGVQFKIKRAHFVRSLAAQKPLKKAIFGGGLLISRKDAADIRAQEAQLQDAADIRAQGVQLQDGVYTFALSEREQAIVDNL
;
A
#
# COMPACT_ATOMS: atom_id res chain seq x y z
N MET A 1 -7.95 -37.04 -29.46
CA MET A 1 -8.74 -35.78 -29.39
C MET A 1 -8.38 -34.91 -28.18
N GLN A 2 -7.36 -35.25 -27.37
CA GLN A 2 -7.01 -34.52 -26.14
C GLN A 2 -5.93 -33.43 -26.29
N ASP A 3 -5.28 -33.32 -27.45
CA ASP A 3 -4.13 -32.40 -27.64
C ASP A 3 -4.54 -31.01 -28.15
N TYR A 4 -5.71 -30.89 -28.80
CA TYR A 4 -6.18 -29.62 -29.34
C TYR A 4 -6.68 -28.67 -28.24
N ASP A 5 -7.40 -29.18 -27.24
CA ASP A 5 -7.93 -28.35 -26.15
C ASP A 5 -6.83 -27.82 -25.22
N GLU A 6 -5.78 -28.61 -24.94
CA GLU A 6 -4.61 -28.15 -24.18
C GLU A 6 -3.75 -27.15 -24.96
N PHE A 7 -3.66 -27.31 -26.29
CA PHE A 7 -2.99 -26.36 -27.17
C PHE A 7 -3.74 -25.02 -27.21
N VAL A 8 -5.08 -25.05 -27.33
CA VAL A 8 -5.93 -23.86 -27.31
C VAL A 8 -5.88 -23.15 -25.96
N ASP A 9 -5.83 -23.87 -24.84
CA ASP A 9 -5.72 -23.29 -23.50
C ASP A 9 -4.40 -22.53 -23.26
N LYS A 10 -3.30 -22.89 -23.96
CA LYS A 10 -2.05 -22.11 -23.93
C LYS A 10 -2.15 -20.76 -24.65
N PHE A 11 -3.07 -20.62 -25.61
CA PHE A 11 -3.33 -19.36 -26.33
C PHE A 11 -4.50 -18.56 -25.75
N LYS A 12 -5.29 -19.14 -24.82
CA LYS A 12 -6.24 -18.35 -24.03
C LYS A 12 -5.44 -17.36 -23.18
N HIS A 13 -5.72 -16.07 -23.37
CA HIS A 13 -5.10 -15.00 -22.60
C HIS A 13 -5.31 -15.31 -21.10
N LYS A 14 -4.22 -15.60 -20.38
CA LYS A 14 -4.30 -15.77 -18.93
C LYS A 14 -4.80 -14.46 -18.36
N LYS A 15 -6.00 -14.46 -17.77
CA LYS A 15 -6.54 -13.30 -17.06
C LYS A 15 -5.46 -12.77 -16.13
N THR A 16 -4.95 -11.60 -16.45
CA THR A 16 -3.95 -10.95 -15.62
C THR A 16 -4.66 -10.38 -14.39
N THR A 17 -3.93 -9.93 -13.38
CA THR A 17 -4.54 -9.19 -12.27
C THR A 17 -5.32 -7.96 -12.74
N ASP A 18 -5.00 -7.44 -13.93
CA ASP A 18 -5.70 -6.33 -14.58
C ASP A 18 -7.13 -6.71 -15.03
N ASP A 19 -7.45 -8.01 -15.12
CA ASP A 19 -8.76 -8.54 -15.55
C ASP A 19 -9.64 -9.00 -14.36
N CYS A 20 -9.16 -8.85 -13.12
CA CYS A 20 -9.82 -9.40 -11.94
C CYS A 20 -10.43 -8.30 -11.08
N TYR A 21 -11.70 -8.49 -10.69
CA TYR A 21 -12.38 -7.56 -9.81
C TYR A 21 -11.78 -7.59 -8.40
N THR A 22 -11.68 -6.41 -7.79
CA THR A 22 -11.41 -6.28 -6.36
C THR A 22 -12.52 -6.96 -5.57
N PRO A 23 -12.21 -7.80 -4.57
CA PRO A 23 -13.24 -8.42 -3.72
C PRO A 23 -14.20 -7.36 -3.15
N PRO A 24 -15.54 -7.57 -3.20
CA PRO A 24 -16.51 -6.53 -2.83
C PRO A 24 -16.29 -5.94 -1.43
N ALA A 25 -16.00 -6.78 -0.43
CA ALA A 25 -15.73 -6.33 0.94
C ALA A 25 -14.48 -5.43 1.05
N ILE A 26 -13.43 -5.73 0.26
CA ILE A 26 -12.22 -4.92 0.19
C ILE A 26 -12.50 -3.56 -0.46
N TYR A 27 -13.28 -3.57 -1.55
CA TYR A 27 -13.68 -2.35 -2.22
C TYR A 27 -14.51 -1.45 -1.29
N GLU A 28 -15.47 -2.03 -0.58
CA GLU A 28 -16.34 -1.30 0.35
C GLU A 28 -15.55 -0.67 1.51
N ALA A 29 -14.56 -1.38 2.06
CA ALA A 29 -13.68 -0.82 3.10
C ALA A 29 -12.87 0.38 2.59
N VAL A 30 -12.36 0.31 1.36
CA VAL A 30 -11.64 1.44 0.72
C VAL A 30 -12.57 2.60 0.45
N LEU A 31 -13.78 2.35 -0.06
CA LEU A 31 -14.76 3.38 -0.36
C LEU A 31 -15.20 4.11 0.91
N THR A 32 -15.56 3.37 1.95
CA THR A 32 -15.93 3.91 3.27
C THR A 32 -14.82 4.78 3.85
N TRP A 33 -13.57 4.33 3.72
CA TRP A 33 -12.42 5.12 4.15
C TRP A 33 -12.27 6.40 3.33
N CYS A 34 -12.44 6.35 2.00
CA CYS A 34 -12.36 7.53 1.14
C CYS A 34 -13.45 8.57 1.45
N GLU A 35 -14.69 8.13 1.73
CA GLU A 35 -15.79 9.01 2.15
C GLU A 35 -15.41 9.79 3.42
N LYS A 36 -14.89 9.07 4.42
CA LYS A 36 -14.47 9.68 5.69
C LYS A 36 -13.28 10.61 5.52
N GLU A 37 -12.27 10.19 4.76
CA GLU A 37 -10.98 10.88 4.65
C GLU A 37 -11.07 12.13 3.74
N TYR A 38 -11.75 12.01 2.60
CA TYR A 38 -11.80 13.06 1.58
C TYR A 38 -13.16 13.75 1.47
N GLY A 39 -14.17 13.32 2.24
CA GLY A 39 -15.51 13.89 2.17
C GLY A 39 -16.20 13.66 0.83
N ILE A 40 -15.83 12.60 0.10
CA ILE A 40 -16.46 12.28 -1.18
C ILE A 40 -17.86 11.73 -0.95
N ASP A 41 -18.80 12.06 -1.85
CA ASP A 41 -20.14 11.48 -1.85
C ASP A 41 -20.10 10.12 -2.57
N ARG A 42 -20.51 9.05 -1.91
CA ARG A 42 -20.63 7.71 -2.50
C ARG A 42 -21.51 7.66 -3.74
N ALA A 43 -22.55 8.49 -3.83
CA ALA A 43 -23.38 8.56 -5.04
C ALA A 43 -22.63 9.16 -6.24
N SER A 44 -21.56 9.91 -6.00
CA SER A 44 -20.69 10.49 -7.03
C SER A 44 -19.57 9.54 -7.50
N VAL A 45 -19.40 8.39 -6.85
CA VAL A 45 -18.30 7.46 -7.15
C VAL A 45 -18.59 6.63 -8.38
N ILE A 46 -17.60 6.54 -9.28
CA ILE A 46 -17.67 5.71 -10.48
C ILE A 46 -16.50 4.74 -10.58
N ARG A 47 -16.76 3.65 -11.33
CA ARG A 47 -15.85 2.54 -11.58
C ARG A 47 -15.66 2.32 -13.08
N PRO A 48 -14.76 3.09 -13.73
CA PRO A 48 -14.59 3.05 -15.17
C PRO A 48 -13.86 1.80 -15.68
N PHE A 49 -13.23 1.01 -14.80
CA PHE A 49 -12.44 -0.16 -15.19
C PHE A 49 -13.25 -1.45 -15.08
N LYS A 50 -14.05 -1.70 -16.12
CA LYS A 50 -14.86 -2.92 -16.30
C LYS A 50 -14.51 -3.58 -17.64
N PRO A 51 -14.67 -4.90 -17.80
CA PRO A 51 -14.43 -5.59 -19.08
C PRO A 51 -15.19 -4.94 -20.24
N GLY A 52 -14.50 -4.65 -21.34
CA GLY A 52 -15.05 -3.93 -22.50
C GLY A 52 -15.33 -2.43 -22.28
N GLY A 53 -15.09 -1.92 -21.07
CA GLY A 53 -15.17 -0.51 -20.72
C GLY A 53 -14.04 0.30 -21.35
N GLY A 54 -14.24 1.61 -21.44
CA GLY A 54 -13.22 2.56 -21.87
C GLY A 54 -13.27 3.78 -20.99
N TYR A 55 -12.32 3.90 -20.06
CA TYR A 55 -12.31 4.99 -19.06
C TYR A 55 -12.38 6.37 -19.72
N GLN A 56 -11.85 6.54 -20.93
CA GLN A 56 -11.88 7.81 -21.66
C GLN A 56 -13.28 8.20 -22.19
N ARG A 57 -14.24 7.27 -22.25
CA ARG A 57 -15.61 7.51 -22.73
C ARG A 57 -16.62 7.77 -21.60
N GLU A 58 -16.19 7.63 -20.36
CA GLU A 58 -17.05 7.84 -19.19
C GLU A 58 -17.26 9.33 -18.95
N ASP A 59 -18.43 9.70 -18.41
CA ASP A 59 -18.73 11.06 -17.97
C ASP A 59 -18.23 11.25 -16.52
N TYR A 60 -17.37 12.23 -16.30
CA TYR A 60 -16.76 12.52 -15.00
C TYR A 60 -17.35 13.76 -14.32
N THR A 61 -18.38 14.36 -14.89
CA THR A 61 -18.97 15.61 -14.38
C THR A 61 -19.52 15.42 -12.98
N GLY A 62 -18.89 16.08 -11.99
CA GLY A 62 -19.26 15.95 -10.58
C GLY A 62 -18.96 14.57 -9.97
N ARG A 63 -18.09 13.76 -10.59
CA ARG A 63 -17.80 12.38 -10.17
C ARG A 63 -16.38 12.20 -9.67
N VAL A 64 -16.19 11.19 -8.82
CA VAL A 64 -14.89 10.77 -8.28
C VAL A 64 -14.63 9.32 -8.65
N VAL A 65 -13.40 9.00 -9.05
CA VAL A 65 -13.02 7.62 -9.36
C VAL A 65 -12.47 6.95 -8.11
N VAL A 66 -13.11 5.88 -7.64
CA VAL A 66 -12.51 4.96 -6.67
C VAL A 66 -12.55 3.58 -7.30
N ASP A 67 -11.43 3.09 -7.82
CA ASP A 67 -11.44 1.86 -8.61
C ASP A 67 -10.06 1.21 -8.76
N ASN A 68 -10.06 -0.05 -9.23
CA ASN A 68 -8.85 -0.82 -9.50
C ASN A 68 -8.53 -0.83 -11.01
N PRO A 69 -7.60 0.02 -11.47
CA PRO A 69 -7.25 0.11 -12.89
C PRO A 69 -6.38 -1.05 -13.36
N PRO A 70 -6.32 -1.33 -14.67
CA PRO A 70 -5.26 -2.14 -15.25
C PRO A 70 -3.89 -1.51 -14.96
N PHE A 71 -3.02 -2.22 -14.24
CA PHE A 71 -1.74 -1.70 -13.80
C PHE A 71 -0.76 -1.47 -14.95
N SER A 72 -0.92 -2.22 -16.04
CA SER A 72 -0.13 -2.08 -17.28
C SER A 72 -0.23 -0.69 -17.93
N ILE A 73 -1.35 0.02 -17.76
CA ILE A 73 -1.59 1.36 -18.32
C ILE A 73 -1.86 2.42 -17.24
N LEU A 74 -1.58 2.12 -15.97
CA LEU A 74 -1.82 3.03 -14.84
C LEU A 74 -1.19 4.41 -15.02
N ALA A 75 0.02 4.46 -15.59
CA ALA A 75 0.67 5.71 -15.97
C ALA A 75 -0.20 6.60 -16.87
N GLN A 76 -0.75 6.04 -17.94
CA GLN A 76 -1.58 6.77 -18.90
C GLN A 76 -2.89 7.23 -18.28
N ILE A 77 -3.51 6.38 -17.45
CA ILE A 77 -4.74 6.69 -16.72
C ILE A 77 -4.54 7.90 -15.82
N VAL A 78 -3.48 7.88 -15.02
CA VAL A 78 -3.17 8.94 -14.05
C VAL A 78 -2.84 10.26 -14.74
N ASP A 79 -2.06 10.22 -15.82
CA ASP A 79 -1.77 11.41 -16.63
C ASP A 79 -3.07 12.00 -17.20
N TRP A 80 -3.93 11.16 -17.79
CA TRP A 80 -5.20 11.58 -18.37
C TRP A 80 -6.18 12.18 -17.35
N TYR A 81 -6.28 11.60 -16.14
CA TYR A 81 -7.11 12.15 -15.07
C TYR A 81 -6.58 13.49 -14.55
N ASN A 82 -5.27 13.60 -14.34
CA ASN A 82 -4.67 14.84 -13.84
C ASN A 82 -4.81 16.00 -14.84
N GLU A 83 -4.60 15.74 -16.13
CA GLU A 83 -4.83 16.74 -17.19
C GLU A 83 -6.27 17.29 -17.23
N ARG A 84 -7.24 16.49 -16.81
CA ARG A 84 -8.68 16.82 -16.83
C ARG A 84 -9.24 17.23 -15.48
N GLY A 85 -8.39 17.29 -14.45
CA GLY A 85 -8.82 17.62 -13.08
C GLY A 85 -9.75 16.57 -12.46
N ILE A 86 -9.77 15.34 -12.98
CA ILE A 86 -10.63 14.25 -12.48
C ILE A 86 -10.05 13.76 -11.16
N LYS A 87 -10.90 13.74 -10.12
CA LYS A 87 -10.52 13.26 -8.79
C LYS A 87 -10.51 11.74 -8.76
N TYR A 88 -9.46 11.15 -8.16
CA TYR A 88 -9.32 9.71 -8.11
C TYR A 88 -8.66 9.19 -6.83
N PHE A 89 -8.99 7.94 -6.49
CA PHE A 89 -8.30 7.08 -5.53
C PHE A 89 -8.17 5.69 -6.16
N LEU A 90 -6.99 5.39 -6.70
CA LEU A 90 -6.74 4.21 -7.52
C LEU A 90 -5.89 3.18 -6.78
N PHE A 91 -6.26 1.91 -6.90
CA PHE A 91 -5.42 0.81 -6.43
C PHE A 91 -4.15 0.71 -7.27
N ALA A 92 -3.04 0.35 -6.64
CA ALA A 92 -1.76 0.16 -7.31
C ALA A 92 -0.87 -0.89 -6.63
N PRO A 93 0.04 -1.54 -7.38
CA PRO A 93 1.02 -2.45 -6.80
C PRO A 93 2.01 -1.66 -5.93
N SER A 94 2.03 -1.92 -4.61
CA SER A 94 2.79 -1.11 -3.65
C SER A 94 4.28 -1.09 -3.96
N LEU A 95 4.85 -2.21 -4.38
CA LEU A 95 6.28 -2.33 -4.64
C LEU A 95 6.78 -1.40 -5.74
N THR A 96 5.94 -1.08 -6.72
CA THR A 96 6.29 -0.26 -7.89
C THR A 96 5.53 1.07 -7.93
N ALA A 97 4.73 1.40 -6.91
CA ALA A 97 3.95 2.63 -6.85
C ALA A 97 4.82 3.90 -7.01
N LEU A 98 6.03 3.92 -6.43
CA LEU A 98 6.92 5.07 -6.57
C LEU A 98 7.48 5.27 -7.99
N ASN A 99 7.32 4.33 -8.93
CA ASN A 99 7.70 4.55 -10.33
C ASN A 99 6.96 5.75 -10.95
N TYR A 100 5.80 6.11 -10.39
CA TYR A 100 5.00 7.24 -10.85
C TYR A 100 5.39 8.56 -10.18
N ALA A 101 6.30 8.58 -9.20
CA ALA A 101 6.63 9.76 -8.41
C ALA A 101 7.35 10.89 -9.17
N GLN A 102 7.75 10.67 -10.42
CA GLN A 102 8.20 11.75 -11.31
C GLN A 102 7.04 12.64 -11.79
N ARG A 103 5.80 12.13 -11.74
CA ARG A 103 4.59 12.87 -12.08
C ARG A 103 4.20 13.79 -10.92
N LYS A 104 3.66 14.95 -11.25
CA LYS A 104 3.21 15.95 -10.26
C LYS A 104 1.73 15.77 -9.93
N GLY A 105 1.31 16.32 -8.79
CA GLY A 105 -0.11 16.38 -8.42
C GLY A 105 -0.70 15.06 -7.95
N MET A 106 0.13 14.14 -7.44
CA MET A 106 -0.36 12.90 -6.85
C MET A 106 0.32 12.57 -5.53
N CYS A 107 -0.42 11.84 -4.71
CA CYS A 107 -0.03 11.26 -3.44
C CYS A 107 0.01 9.73 -3.58
N PHE A 108 1.07 9.12 -3.03
CA PHE A 108 1.17 7.69 -2.81
C PHE A 108 0.76 7.35 -1.38
N VAL A 109 -0.38 6.70 -1.22
CA VAL A 109 -0.90 6.25 0.08
C VAL A 109 -0.47 4.80 0.31
N PHE A 110 0.45 4.60 1.25
CA PHE A 110 0.94 3.28 1.62
C PHE A 110 0.13 2.68 2.76
N VAL A 111 -0.25 1.42 2.59
CA VAL A 111 -0.95 0.60 3.57
C VAL A 111 -0.26 -0.76 3.69
N ASP A 112 -0.54 -1.49 4.77
CA ASP A 112 -0.21 -2.91 4.87
C ASP A 112 -1.40 -3.76 4.42
N ALA A 113 -1.58 -3.83 3.11
CA ALA A 113 -2.66 -4.60 2.50
C ALA A 113 -2.12 -5.61 1.51
N ARG A 114 -2.32 -6.90 1.80
CA ARG A 114 -2.10 -8.00 0.84
C ARG A 114 -3.46 -8.55 0.41
N ILE A 115 -3.95 -8.00 -0.69
CA ILE A 115 -5.27 -8.33 -1.23
C ILE A 115 -5.17 -9.60 -2.06
N THR A 116 -6.05 -10.56 -1.81
CA THR A 116 -6.23 -11.75 -2.65
C THR A 116 -7.36 -11.49 -3.63
N TYR A 117 -7.04 -11.48 -4.93
CA TYR A 117 -8.03 -11.30 -6.00
C TYR A 117 -8.74 -12.63 -6.32
N GLU A 118 -9.83 -12.56 -7.08
CA GLU A 118 -10.63 -13.74 -7.42
C GLU A 118 -9.83 -14.85 -8.11
N ASN A 119 -8.84 -14.49 -8.92
CA ASN A 119 -7.91 -15.43 -9.56
C ASN A 119 -6.86 -16.03 -8.60
N GLY A 120 -6.93 -15.76 -7.30
CA GLY A 120 -5.98 -16.20 -6.28
C GLY A 120 -4.67 -15.41 -6.25
N ALA A 121 -4.50 -14.40 -7.11
CA ALA A 121 -3.31 -13.54 -7.08
C ALA A 121 -3.29 -12.72 -5.80
N GLN A 122 -2.14 -12.70 -5.12
CA GLN A 122 -1.94 -11.92 -3.90
C GLN A 122 -1.06 -10.71 -4.20
N VAL A 123 -1.65 -9.52 -4.18
CA VAL A 123 -0.95 -8.28 -4.52
C VAL A 123 -0.80 -7.43 -3.27
N ARG A 124 0.44 -7.02 -2.97
CA ARG A 124 0.67 -5.96 -1.99
C ARG A 124 0.23 -4.65 -2.61
N THR A 125 -0.72 -3.99 -1.97
CA THR A 125 -1.46 -2.86 -2.56
C THR A 125 -1.09 -1.58 -1.84
N ALA A 126 -0.91 -0.52 -2.62
CA ALA A 126 -0.91 0.88 -2.20
C ALA A 126 -1.96 1.62 -3.05
N PHE A 127 -2.12 2.92 -2.82
CA PHE A 127 -3.05 3.72 -3.59
C PHE A 127 -2.40 4.98 -4.15
N LEU A 128 -2.90 5.43 -5.30
CA LEU A 128 -2.55 6.70 -5.91
C LEU A 128 -3.77 7.61 -5.87
N THR A 129 -3.58 8.87 -5.47
CA THR A 129 -4.68 9.86 -5.46
C THR A 129 -4.16 11.26 -5.78
N ASN A 130 -5.01 12.11 -6.36
CA ASN A 130 -4.76 13.55 -6.50
C ASN A 130 -5.61 14.40 -5.56
N MET A 131 -6.19 13.79 -4.53
CA MET A 131 -7.02 14.44 -3.51
C MET A 131 -6.22 14.86 -2.27
N ASP A 132 -4.92 14.54 -2.21
CA ASP A 132 -4.01 14.85 -1.13
C ASP A 132 -2.98 15.94 -1.53
N ASP A 133 -2.52 16.72 -0.54
CA ASP A 133 -1.50 17.77 -0.72
C ASP A 133 -0.05 17.28 -0.55
N CYS A 134 0.15 16.01 -0.16
CA CYS A 134 1.46 15.42 0.06
C CYS A 134 1.90 14.50 -1.09
N ILE A 135 3.21 14.23 -1.18
CA ILE A 135 3.75 13.27 -2.15
C ILE A 135 3.49 11.84 -1.70
N THR A 136 3.60 11.56 -0.40
CA THR A 136 3.29 10.23 0.12
C THR A 136 2.89 10.29 1.59
N ARG A 137 2.02 9.38 2.00
CA ARG A 137 1.63 9.18 3.40
C ARG A 137 1.34 7.72 3.69
N SER A 138 1.32 7.35 4.97
CA SER A 138 0.68 6.11 5.40
C SER A 138 -0.80 6.34 5.71
N ALA A 139 -1.62 5.29 5.54
CA ALA A 139 -3.00 5.26 6.02
C ALA A 139 -3.18 4.05 6.95
N CYS A 140 -2.68 4.17 8.19
CA CYS A 140 -2.63 3.07 9.15
C CYS A 140 -4.01 2.59 9.61
N ASP A 141 -5.01 3.47 9.61
CA ASP A 141 -6.40 3.13 9.83
C ASP A 141 -6.98 2.27 8.70
N LEU A 142 -6.76 2.67 7.43
CA LEU A 142 -7.12 1.86 6.28
C LEU A 142 -6.41 0.50 6.30
N SER A 143 -5.12 0.45 6.67
CA SER A 143 -4.40 -0.82 6.85
C SER A 143 -5.11 -1.77 7.82
N ARG A 144 -5.57 -1.25 8.98
CA ARG A 144 -6.27 -2.07 9.98
C ARG A 144 -7.61 -2.60 9.46
N GLU A 145 -8.38 -1.75 8.77
CA GLU A 145 -9.66 -2.19 8.19
C GLU A 145 -9.44 -3.23 7.09
N LEU A 146 -8.44 -3.04 6.23
CA LEU A 146 -8.09 -4.01 5.19
C LEU A 146 -7.56 -5.32 5.76
N ASP A 147 -6.82 -5.33 6.87
CA ASP A 147 -6.40 -6.56 7.53
C ASP A 147 -7.59 -7.35 8.09
N LYS A 148 -8.53 -6.68 8.77
CA LYS A 148 -9.77 -7.30 9.27
C LYS A 148 -10.55 -7.95 8.12
N VAL A 149 -10.80 -7.21 7.05
CA VAL A 149 -11.56 -7.71 5.89
C VAL A 149 -10.81 -8.83 5.17
N ASN A 150 -9.48 -8.73 5.02
CA ASN A 150 -8.69 -9.79 4.40
C ASN A 150 -8.71 -11.11 5.20
N LYS A 151 -8.81 -11.05 6.54
CA LYS A 151 -8.96 -12.26 7.37
C LYS A 151 -10.31 -12.92 7.11
N GLN A 152 -11.40 -12.16 7.11
CA GLN A 152 -12.75 -12.64 6.80
C GLN A 152 -12.82 -13.29 5.41
N VAL A 153 -12.31 -12.61 4.37
CA VAL A 153 -12.31 -13.12 2.99
C VAL A 153 -11.47 -14.41 2.84
N LYS A 154 -10.40 -14.58 3.62
CA LYS A 154 -9.59 -15.81 3.61
C LYS A 154 -10.25 -16.97 4.34
N GLU A 155 -11.01 -16.69 5.40
CA GLU A 155 -11.78 -17.71 6.12
C GLU A 155 -12.94 -18.22 5.25
N GLU A 156 -13.56 -17.34 4.46
CA GLU A 156 -14.64 -17.68 3.53
C GLU A 156 -14.16 -18.41 2.26
N LYS A 157 -12.89 -18.27 1.87
CA LYS A 157 -12.35 -18.81 0.62
C LYS A 157 -11.00 -19.49 0.81
N THR A 158 -10.96 -20.81 0.63
CA THR A 158 -9.73 -21.61 0.62
C THR A 158 -8.94 -21.36 -0.66
N TYR A 159 -8.15 -20.29 -0.69
CA TYR A 159 -7.22 -20.03 -1.79
C TYR A 159 -5.93 -20.85 -1.61
N GLY A 160 -5.53 -21.59 -2.64
CA GLY A 160 -4.28 -22.34 -2.66
C GLY A 160 -3.07 -21.43 -2.37
N ARG A 161 -2.21 -21.85 -1.44
CA ARG A 161 -0.94 -21.16 -1.13
C ARG A 161 -0.10 -21.07 -2.41
N THR A 162 0.15 -19.87 -2.92
CA THR A 162 1.22 -19.67 -3.90
C THR A 162 2.55 -19.91 -3.21
N GLN A 163 3.31 -20.91 -3.66
CA GLN A 163 4.64 -21.18 -3.14
C GLN A 163 5.57 -20.00 -3.47
N ASN A 164 5.92 -19.21 -2.45
CA ASN A 164 7.04 -18.28 -2.57
C ASN A 164 8.32 -19.10 -2.65
N ARG A 165 8.93 -19.17 -3.84
CA ARG A 165 10.31 -19.67 -3.98
C ARG A 165 11.21 -18.77 -3.13
N ALA A 166 11.85 -19.36 -2.12
CA ALA A 166 12.82 -18.70 -1.26
C ALA A 166 14.11 -18.42 -2.05
N ASN A 167 14.05 -17.43 -2.94
CA ASN A 167 15.25 -16.92 -3.59
C ASN A 167 16.06 -16.15 -2.56
N LYS A 168 17.39 -16.32 -2.58
CA LYS A 168 18.34 -15.62 -1.72
C LYS A 168 18.34 -14.13 -2.11
N VAL A 169 17.45 -13.34 -1.51
CA VAL A 169 17.33 -11.89 -1.78
C VAL A 169 18.48 -11.17 -1.09
N VAL A 170 19.31 -10.47 -1.87
CA VAL A 170 20.35 -9.56 -1.35
C VAL A 170 19.66 -8.43 -0.59
N LYS A 171 19.94 -8.29 0.70
CA LYS A 171 19.46 -7.19 1.53
C LYS A 171 20.37 -5.98 1.35
N TYR A 172 19.77 -4.82 1.08
CA TYR A 172 20.48 -3.54 1.04
C TYR A 172 20.10 -2.72 2.26
N ASN A 173 21.10 -2.11 2.90
CA ASN A 173 20.85 -1.09 3.91
C ASN A 173 20.90 0.29 3.24
N TYR A 174 19.83 1.06 3.37
CA TYR A 174 19.71 2.38 2.76
C TYR A 174 19.75 3.46 3.85
N PRO A 175 20.22 4.69 3.53
CA PRO A 175 20.19 5.80 4.47
C PRO A 175 18.76 6.13 4.89
N SER A 176 18.61 6.74 6.08
CA SER A 176 17.31 7.05 6.67
C SER A 176 16.48 8.02 5.82
N GLU A 177 17.14 8.83 5.02
CA GLU A 177 16.59 9.84 4.12
C GLU A 177 16.10 9.24 2.79
N LEU A 178 16.39 7.96 2.52
CA LEU A 178 15.86 7.26 1.35
C LEU A 178 14.65 6.42 1.74
N MET A 179 13.49 6.83 1.24
CA MET A 179 12.23 6.12 1.36
C MET A 179 11.97 5.27 0.12
N THR A 180 12.09 3.96 0.26
CA THR A 180 11.70 3.00 -0.79
C THR A 180 10.25 2.57 -0.58
N SER A 181 9.59 2.07 -1.63
CA SER A 181 8.23 1.49 -1.51
C SER A 181 8.14 0.41 -0.43
N ALA A 182 9.18 -0.42 -0.32
CA ALA A 182 9.24 -1.47 0.69
C ALA A 182 9.32 -0.89 2.11
N ARG A 183 10.10 0.17 2.32
CA ARG A 183 10.21 0.84 3.62
C ARG A 183 8.92 1.57 3.99
N LEU A 184 8.30 2.28 3.05
CA LEU A 184 7.01 2.96 3.27
C LEU A 184 5.91 1.97 3.64
N GLY A 185 5.82 0.84 2.92
CA GLY A 185 4.90 -0.24 3.27
C GLY A 185 5.20 -0.87 4.63
N ASN A 186 6.48 -1.07 4.98
CA ASN A 186 6.85 -1.62 6.28
C ASN A 186 6.51 -0.65 7.44
N LEU A 187 6.73 0.64 7.26
CA LEU A 187 6.34 1.65 8.24
C LEU A 187 4.82 1.67 8.43
N ALA A 188 4.04 1.61 7.34
CA ALA A 188 2.59 1.50 7.42
C ALA A 188 2.14 0.24 8.17
N ALA A 189 2.81 -0.90 7.96
CA ALA A 189 2.57 -2.17 8.67
C ALA A 189 2.87 -2.08 10.18
N LYS A 190 3.91 -1.35 10.55
CA LYS A 190 4.24 -1.05 11.95
C LYS A 190 3.30 -0.03 12.59
N GLY A 191 2.39 0.58 11.83
CA GLY A 191 1.49 1.61 12.32
C GLY A 191 2.09 3.02 12.38
N VAL A 192 3.28 3.22 11.77
CA VAL A 192 3.93 4.55 11.74
C VAL A 192 3.13 5.49 10.84
N GLN A 193 2.61 6.56 11.45
CA GLN A 193 1.92 7.63 10.73
C GLN A 193 2.92 8.64 10.18
N PHE A 194 2.93 8.84 8.86
CA PHE A 194 3.79 9.83 8.22
C PHE A 194 3.06 10.53 7.07
N LYS A 195 3.43 11.79 6.82
CA LYS A 195 2.97 12.58 5.67
C LYS A 195 4.13 13.44 5.14
N ILE A 196 4.64 13.09 3.96
CA ILE A 196 5.81 13.73 3.34
C ILE A 196 5.33 14.68 2.24
N LYS A 197 5.47 15.99 2.46
CA LYS A 197 5.04 17.02 1.50
C LYS A 197 6.02 17.24 0.35
N ARG A 198 7.33 17.04 0.59
CA ARG A 198 8.39 17.32 -0.38
C ARG A 198 9.42 16.19 -0.38
N ALA A 199 9.78 15.75 -1.56
CA ALA A 199 10.76 14.69 -1.77
C ALA A 199 11.34 14.79 -3.18
N HIS A 200 12.49 14.17 -3.40
CA HIS A 200 13.12 14.05 -4.71
C HIS A 200 13.16 12.58 -5.12
N PHE A 201 12.52 12.24 -6.25
CA PHE A 201 12.53 10.87 -6.76
C PHE A 201 13.89 10.49 -7.37
N VAL A 202 14.38 9.30 -7.01
CA VAL A 202 15.62 8.71 -7.52
C VAL A 202 15.41 7.26 -7.94
N ARG A 203 16.03 6.87 -9.08
CA ARG A 203 16.06 5.46 -9.52
C ARG A 203 17.23 4.68 -8.92
N SER A 204 18.31 5.37 -8.57
CA SER A 204 19.49 4.79 -7.95
C SER A 204 20.25 5.86 -7.19
N LEU A 205 20.97 5.45 -6.14
CA LEU A 205 21.98 6.31 -5.51
C LEU A 205 23.25 6.32 -6.36
N ALA A 206 24.05 7.39 -6.27
CA ALA A 206 25.35 7.46 -6.95
C ALA A 206 26.24 6.25 -6.59
N ALA A 207 26.25 5.84 -5.32
CA ALA A 207 26.98 4.67 -4.83
C ALA A 207 26.55 3.33 -5.46
N GLN A 208 25.34 3.25 -6.04
CA GLN A 208 24.84 2.04 -6.72
C GLN A 208 25.25 1.98 -8.20
N LYS A 209 25.64 3.11 -8.81
CA LYS A 209 25.99 3.18 -10.23
C LYS A 209 27.17 2.27 -10.60
N PRO A 210 28.30 2.26 -9.86
CA PRO A 210 29.42 1.35 -10.17
C PRO A 210 29.04 -0.13 -10.08
N LEU A 211 28.08 -0.46 -9.21
CA LEU A 211 27.58 -1.83 -9.02
C LEU A 211 26.53 -2.24 -10.06
N LYS A 212 26.16 -1.33 -10.98
CA LYS A 212 25.06 -1.50 -11.95
C LYS A 212 23.75 -1.93 -11.26
N LYS A 213 23.50 -1.39 -10.06
CA LYS A 213 22.28 -1.63 -9.27
C LYS A 213 21.38 -0.41 -9.28
N ALA A 214 20.10 -0.66 -9.03
CA ALA A 214 19.07 0.36 -8.89
C ALA A 214 18.17 0.05 -7.69
N ILE A 215 17.40 1.05 -7.27
CA ILE A 215 16.38 0.89 -6.23
C ILE A 215 15.16 0.28 -6.91
N PHE A 216 14.73 -0.89 -6.44
CA PHE A 216 13.54 -1.54 -6.98
C PHE A 216 12.29 -0.69 -6.71
N GLY A 217 11.56 -0.34 -7.77
CA GLY A 217 10.41 0.57 -7.70
C GLY A 217 10.78 2.04 -7.48
N GLY A 218 12.08 2.39 -7.47
CA GLY A 218 12.58 3.72 -7.16
C GLY A 218 12.49 4.09 -5.67
N GLY A 219 12.92 5.30 -5.35
CA GLY A 219 12.89 5.83 -3.99
C GLY A 219 12.70 7.34 -3.96
N LEU A 220 12.32 7.83 -2.78
CA LEU A 220 12.13 9.24 -2.47
C LEU A 220 13.22 9.68 -1.49
N LEU A 221 14.02 10.67 -1.87
CA LEU A 221 14.89 11.38 -0.94
C LEU A 221 14.07 12.44 -0.20
N ILE A 222 14.04 12.34 1.11
CA ILE A 222 13.28 13.23 2.01
C ILE A 222 14.23 14.11 2.82
N SER A 223 13.68 15.12 3.50
CA SER A 223 14.50 15.97 4.37
C SER A 223 15.00 15.17 5.58
N ARG A 224 16.14 15.59 6.15
CA ARG A 224 16.66 14.99 7.40
C ARG A 224 15.66 15.13 8.56
N LYS A 225 14.88 16.22 8.57
CA LYS A 225 13.82 16.44 9.54
C LYS A 225 12.75 15.36 9.42
N ASP A 226 12.16 15.18 8.23
CA ASP A 226 11.14 14.15 8.00
C ASP A 226 11.68 12.75 8.32
N ALA A 227 12.95 12.47 7.95
CA ALA A 227 13.59 11.19 8.27
C ALA A 227 13.84 10.98 9.77
N ALA A 228 14.08 12.04 10.54
CA ALA A 228 14.22 11.98 11.99
C ALA A 228 12.85 11.78 12.66
N ASP A 229 11.83 12.52 12.24
CA ASP A 229 10.47 12.42 12.76
C ASP A 229 9.90 11.01 12.55
N ILE A 230 10.06 10.45 11.35
CA ILE A 230 9.65 9.06 11.05
C ILE A 230 10.39 8.05 11.93
N ARG A 231 11.70 8.22 12.14
CA ARG A 231 12.49 7.32 13.00
C ARG A 231 12.07 7.41 14.46
N ALA A 232 11.78 8.61 14.96
CA ALA A 232 11.30 8.82 16.32
C ALA A 232 9.95 8.12 16.53
N GLN A 233 9.02 8.26 15.58
CA GLN A 233 7.73 7.57 15.62
C GLN A 233 7.89 6.05 15.54
N GLU A 234 8.79 5.55 14.68
CA GLU A 234 9.09 4.12 14.59
C GLU A 234 9.67 3.57 15.90
N ALA A 235 10.59 4.30 16.55
CA ALA A 235 11.16 3.92 17.83
C ALA A 235 10.11 3.92 18.95
N GLN A 236 9.27 4.96 19.04
CA GLN A 236 8.19 5.04 20.02
C GLN A 236 7.23 3.85 19.93
N LEU A 237 6.86 3.44 18.71
CA LEU A 237 6.00 2.27 18.50
C LEU A 237 6.71 0.96 18.83
N GLN A 238 8.02 0.87 18.58
CA GLN A 238 8.82 -0.29 18.97
C GLN A 238 8.93 -0.40 20.49
N ASP A 239 9.25 0.70 21.20
CA ASP A 239 9.33 0.74 22.65
C ASP A 239 7.98 0.37 23.29
N ALA A 240 6.88 0.91 22.76
CA ALA A 240 5.54 0.54 23.22
C ALA A 240 5.20 -0.94 22.96
N ALA A 241 5.64 -1.50 21.83
CA ALA A 241 5.48 -2.91 21.53
C ALA A 241 6.34 -3.80 22.47
N ASP A 242 7.56 -3.36 22.79
CA ASP A 242 8.47 -4.06 23.68
C ASP A 242 7.94 -4.02 25.13
N ILE A 243 7.42 -2.88 25.61
CA ILE A 243 6.72 -2.77 26.91
C ILE A 243 5.51 -3.71 26.95
N ARG A 244 4.69 -3.75 25.90
CA ARG A 244 3.55 -4.68 25.81
C ARG A 244 4.00 -6.13 25.79
N ALA A 245 5.08 -6.45 25.09
CA ALA A 245 5.65 -7.80 25.04
C ALA A 245 6.32 -8.21 26.35
N GLN A 246 6.83 -7.26 27.13
CA GLN A 246 7.37 -7.46 28.48
C GLN A 246 6.27 -7.63 29.55
N GLY A 247 5.00 -7.47 29.18
CA GLY A 247 3.85 -7.85 30.01
C GLY A 247 3.88 -9.35 30.32
N VAL A 248 4.43 -9.68 31.50
CA VAL A 248 4.70 -11.01 32.08
C VAL A 248 5.62 -11.87 31.21
N GLN A 249 6.93 -11.70 31.41
CA GLN A 249 7.94 -12.62 30.89
C GLN A 249 8.57 -13.43 32.03
N LEU A 250 8.77 -14.73 31.78
CA LEU A 250 9.60 -15.60 32.61
C LEU A 250 11.01 -15.64 32.01
N GLN A 251 11.97 -14.99 32.65
CA GLN A 251 13.41 -15.15 32.37
C GLN A 251 14.11 -15.62 33.64
N ASP A 252 14.93 -16.67 33.53
CA ASP A 252 15.65 -17.28 34.67
C ASP A 252 14.77 -17.66 35.88
N GLY A 253 13.50 -18.02 35.64
CA GLY A 253 12.55 -18.35 36.70
C GLY A 253 11.93 -17.16 37.43
N VAL A 254 12.20 -15.94 36.97
CA VAL A 254 11.65 -14.70 37.54
C VAL A 254 10.59 -14.13 36.61
N TYR A 255 9.42 -13.84 37.17
CA TYR A 255 8.36 -13.11 36.48
C TYR A 255 8.59 -11.60 36.62
N THR A 256 8.76 -10.92 35.49
CA THR A 256 8.80 -9.45 35.45
C THR A 256 7.42 -8.90 35.10
N PHE A 257 6.89 -7.99 35.92
CA PHE A 257 5.62 -7.33 35.71
C PHE A 257 5.86 -5.85 35.38
N ALA A 258 5.30 -5.40 34.25
CA ALA A 258 5.27 -3.98 33.88
C ALA A 258 3.92 -3.36 34.27
N LEU A 259 3.92 -2.07 34.62
CA LEU A 259 2.70 -1.31 34.89
C LEU A 259 1.86 -1.21 33.61
N SER A 260 0.55 -1.42 33.71
CA SER A 260 -0.38 -1.10 32.64
C SER A 260 -0.48 0.41 32.41
N GLU A 261 -0.99 0.84 31.24
CA GLU A 261 -1.22 2.28 30.95
C GLU A 261 -2.07 2.96 32.03
N ARG A 262 -3.05 2.24 32.60
CA ARG A 262 -3.89 2.73 33.71
C ARG A 262 -3.07 2.91 35.00
N GLU A 263 -2.20 1.96 35.33
CA GLU A 263 -1.38 2.00 36.55
C GLU A 263 -0.27 3.04 36.44
N GLN A 264 0.32 3.20 35.25
CA GLN A 264 1.28 4.26 34.97
C GLN A 264 0.65 5.64 35.17
N ALA A 265 -0.58 5.87 34.69
CA ALA A 265 -1.30 7.12 34.92
C ALA A 265 -1.64 7.39 36.40
N ILE A 266 -1.76 6.35 37.25
CA ILE A 266 -1.91 6.53 38.70
C ILE A 266 -0.58 6.98 39.30
N VAL A 267 0.53 6.34 38.93
CA VAL A 267 1.88 6.70 39.40
C VAL A 267 2.25 8.13 39.01
N ASP A 268 1.96 8.53 37.77
CA ASP A 268 2.29 9.87 37.25
C ASP A 268 1.48 11.00 37.94
N ASN A 269 0.42 10.66 38.69
CA ASN A 269 -0.43 11.60 39.43
C ASN A 269 -0.27 11.52 40.97
N LEU A 270 0.76 10.80 41.47
CA LEU A 270 1.19 10.82 42.87
C LEU A 270 2.32 11.85 43.07
#